data_AF-X0TQ54-F1
#
_entry.id   AF-X0TQ54-F1
#
_cell.length_a   1.000
_cell.length_b   1.000
_cell.length_c   1.000
_cell.angle_alpha   90.00
_cell.angle_beta   90.00
_cell.angle_gamma   90.00
#
_symmetry.space_group_name_H-M   'P 1'
#
loop_
_entity.id
_entity.type
_entity.pdbx_description
1 polymer ?
#
loop_
_entity_poly.entity_id
_entity_poly.type
_entity_poly.pdbx_seq_one_letter_code
_entity_poly.pdbx_strand_id
1 'polypeptide(L)'
;IGMAVYQLGDRVWEPVRDFEWCCRETTDSLQAQEALSNHLQEEGWVANNGRLGVPEEVEFQIAMPDNSLRLVVNSIGPPYYRSVLSWPEDLEDDCSSLDMITGSIPEQAQFSLEQWITLSISPD
;
A
#
# COMPACT_ATOMS: atom_id res chain seq x y z
N ILE A 1 4.73 9.07 1.34
CA ILE A 1 4.23 7.68 1.43
C ILE A 1 4.26 7.27 2.88
N GLY A 2 3.25 6.53 3.36
CA GLY A 2 3.20 6.01 4.73
C GLY A 2 3.07 4.50 4.68
N MET A 3 3.65 3.81 5.65
CA MET A 3 3.72 2.36 5.63
C MET A 3 3.77 1.78 7.04
N ALA A 4 3.06 0.66 7.22
CA ALA A 4 3.09 -0.18 8.40
C ALA A 4 3.37 -1.61 7.95
N VAL A 5 4.12 -2.37 8.76
CA VAL A 5 4.43 -3.78 8.47
C VAL A 5 3.95 -4.63 9.62
N TYR A 6 3.24 -5.68 9.26
CA TYR A 6 2.76 -6.67 10.21
C TYR A 6 3.41 -8.02 9.93
N GLN A 7 3.59 -8.79 10.99
CA GLN A 7 4.00 -10.19 10.91
C GLN A 7 2.94 -11.06 11.59
N LEU A 8 2.64 -12.20 10.98
CA LEU A 8 1.76 -13.19 11.60
C LEU A 8 2.49 -13.86 12.76
N GLY A 9 2.02 -13.60 13.98
CA GLY A 9 2.42 -14.33 15.19
C GLY A 9 1.69 -15.66 15.32
N ASP A 10 1.46 -16.11 16.56
CA ASP A 10 0.80 -17.40 16.81
C ASP A 10 -0.65 -17.47 16.26
N ARG A 11 -1.36 -16.33 16.26
CA ARG A 11 -2.78 -16.22 15.82
C ARG A 11 -3.23 -14.87 15.31
N VAL A 12 -2.45 -13.82 15.54
CA VAL A 12 -2.80 -12.42 15.20
C VAL A 12 -1.65 -11.79 14.44
N TRP A 13 -1.97 -10.81 13.59
CA TRP A 13 -0.96 -9.99 12.95
C TRP A 13 -0.57 -8.87 13.90
N GLU A 14 0.73 -8.76 14.18
CA GLU A 14 1.29 -7.75 15.08
C GLU A 14 2.21 -6.82 14.28
N PRO A 15 2.18 -5.49 14.55
CA PRO A 15 3.07 -4.55 13.88
C PRO A 15 4.52 -4.84 14.28
N VAL A 16 5.38 -5.02 13.29
CA VAL A 16 6.84 -5.21 13.49
C VAL A 16 7.63 -3.95 13.12
N ARG A 17 6.94 -2.95 12.56
CA ARG A 17 7.49 -1.63 12.29
C ARG A 17 6.44 -0.56 12.55
N ASP A 18 6.83 0.44 13.33
CA ASP A 18 6.01 1.62 13.56
C ASP A 18 5.70 2.35 12.25
N PHE A 19 4.53 2.98 12.21
CA PHE A 19 4.14 3.75 11.05
C PHE A 19 5.02 4.99 10.87
N GLU A 20 5.70 5.05 9.72
CA GLU A 20 6.53 6.19 9.36
C GLU A 20 6.04 6.84 8.06
N TRP A 21 6.11 8.16 8.03
CA TRP A 21 5.89 8.92 6.81
C TRP A 21 7.22 9.29 6.15
N CYS A 22 7.47 8.78 4.95
CA CYS A 22 8.57 9.25 4.11
C CYS A 22 8.10 10.21 3.01
N CYS A 23 9.07 10.96 2.48
CA CYS A 23 9.06 11.41 1.09
C CYS A 23 7.86 12.32 0.80
N ARG A 24 7.60 13.24 1.75
CA ARG A 24 6.50 14.22 1.72
C ARG A 24 6.86 15.50 0.99
N GLU A 25 8.10 15.63 0.54
CA GLU A 25 8.55 16.79 -0.21
C GLU A 25 7.81 16.86 -1.55
N THR A 26 7.21 18.00 -1.85
CA THR A 26 6.36 18.20 -3.04
C THR A 26 7.10 18.91 -4.17
N THR A 27 8.39 19.18 -4.00
CA THR A 27 9.21 19.85 -5.01
C THR A 27 9.83 18.83 -5.96
N ASP A 28 9.94 19.18 -7.24
CA ASP A 28 10.59 18.35 -8.27
C ASP A 28 12.13 18.47 -8.24
N SER A 29 12.71 18.49 -7.04
CA SER A 29 14.17 18.58 -6.88
C SER A 29 14.80 17.19 -7.08
N LEU A 30 16.04 17.15 -7.58
CA LEU A 30 16.79 15.90 -7.69
C LEU A 30 16.88 15.17 -6.33
N GLN A 31 17.07 15.93 -5.24
CA GLN A 31 17.13 15.37 -3.90
C GLN A 31 15.81 14.71 -3.47
N ALA A 32 14.67 15.34 -3.79
CA ALA A 32 13.35 14.76 -3.49
C ALA A 32 13.09 13.50 -4.31
N GLN A 33 13.48 13.50 -5.59
CA GLN A 33 13.39 12.32 -6.47
C GLN A 33 14.28 11.17 -5.98
N GLU A 34 15.53 11.45 -5.59
CA GLU A 34 16.46 10.46 -5.05
C GLU A 34 15.96 9.90 -3.72
N ALA A 35 15.49 10.74 -2.80
CA ALA A 35 14.95 10.29 -1.52
C ALA A 35 13.73 9.38 -1.70
N LEU A 36 12.81 9.75 -2.61
CA LEU A 36 11.67 8.92 -2.96
C LEU A 36 12.11 7.59 -3.59
N SER A 37 12.99 7.63 -4.59
CA SER A 37 13.47 6.43 -5.28
C SER A 37 14.17 5.45 -4.33
N ASN A 38 15.01 5.95 -3.43
CA ASN A 38 15.72 5.12 -2.45
C ASN A 38 14.73 4.46 -1.48
N HIS A 39 13.79 5.24 -0.94
CA HIS A 39 12.78 4.70 -0.03
C HIS A 39 11.91 3.64 -0.71
N LEU A 40 11.45 3.90 -1.94
CA LEU A 40 10.67 2.92 -2.68
C LEU A 40 11.46 1.61 -2.85
N GLN A 41 12.71 1.71 -3.32
CA GLN A 41 13.58 0.54 -3.52
C GLN A 41 13.80 -0.27 -2.24
N GLU A 42 14.03 0.40 -1.11
CA GLU A 42 14.18 -0.24 0.20
C GLU A 42 12.91 -1.00 0.64
N GLU A 43 11.73 -0.45 0.30
CA GLU A 43 10.44 -0.97 0.74
C GLU A 43 9.78 -1.92 -0.27
N GLY A 44 10.48 -2.28 -1.35
CA GLY A 44 9.93 -3.15 -2.40
C GLY A 44 8.87 -2.47 -3.28
N TRP A 45 8.72 -1.15 -3.17
CA TRP A 45 7.98 -0.35 -4.13
C TRP A 45 8.93 0.08 -5.24
N VAL A 46 8.48 0.09 -6.49
CA VAL A 46 9.32 0.49 -7.63
C VAL A 46 9.02 1.92 -8.03
N ALA A 47 7.76 2.35 -7.92
CA ALA A 47 7.32 3.72 -8.20
C ALA A 47 5.98 4.01 -7.53
N ASN A 48 5.76 5.27 -7.13
CA ASN A 48 4.43 5.84 -6.92
C ASN A 48 4.34 7.09 -7.79
N ASN A 49 3.56 6.98 -8.85
CA ASN A 49 3.45 7.96 -9.93
C ASN A 49 2.12 8.70 -9.86
N GLY A 50 1.68 9.07 -8.65
CA GLY A 50 0.53 9.96 -8.50
C GLY A 50 0.78 11.31 -9.20
N ARG A 51 -0.13 11.71 -10.10
CA ARG A 51 -0.14 13.01 -10.79
C ARG A 51 0.98 13.22 -11.84
N LEU A 52 1.50 12.16 -12.46
CA LEU A 52 2.57 12.24 -13.46
C LEU A 52 2.15 12.51 -14.92
N GLY A 53 0.87 12.77 -15.21
CA GLY A 53 0.52 13.30 -16.55
C GLY A 53 -0.92 13.12 -16.99
N VAL A 54 -1.60 12.05 -16.56
CA VAL A 54 -3.03 11.86 -16.84
C VAL A 54 -3.83 12.27 -15.60
N PRO A 55 -4.71 13.28 -15.69
CA PRO A 55 -5.59 13.65 -14.60
C PRO A 55 -6.41 12.43 -14.14
N GLU A 56 -6.63 12.32 -12.83
CA GLU A 56 -7.44 11.24 -12.21
C GLU A 56 -6.82 9.84 -12.21
N GLU A 57 -5.61 9.67 -12.76
CA GLU A 57 -4.86 8.41 -12.71
C GLU A 57 -3.75 8.46 -11.67
N VAL A 58 -3.56 7.31 -10.99
CA VAL A 58 -2.45 7.06 -10.08
C VAL A 58 -1.87 5.71 -10.46
N GLU A 59 -0.60 5.71 -10.84
CA GLU A 59 0.12 4.47 -11.16
C GLU A 59 1.03 4.09 -9.98
N PHE A 60 1.06 2.80 -9.67
CA PHE A 60 1.99 2.22 -8.71
C PHE A 60 2.80 1.13 -9.44
N GLN A 61 4.11 1.13 -9.24
CA GLN A 61 4.95 0.00 -9.63
C GLN A 61 5.44 -0.68 -8.35
N ILE A 62 5.29 -2.00 -8.28
CA ILE A 62 5.57 -2.80 -7.09
C ILE A 62 6.51 -3.92 -7.51
N ALA A 63 7.53 -4.21 -6.70
CA ALA A 63 8.45 -5.31 -6.96
C ALA A 63 7.76 -6.66 -6.72
N MET A 64 7.98 -7.62 -7.61
CA MET A 64 7.50 -8.99 -7.49
C MET A 64 8.69 -9.97 -7.51
N PRO A 65 9.53 -10.01 -6.46
CA PRO A 65 10.78 -10.78 -6.47
C PRO A 65 10.56 -12.28 -6.71
N ASP A 66 9.43 -12.82 -6.23
CA ASP A 66 9.04 -14.22 -6.41
C ASP A 66 8.09 -14.44 -7.61
N ASN A 67 7.98 -13.44 -8.51
CA ASN A 67 7.01 -13.40 -9.62
C ASN A 67 5.54 -13.57 -9.19
N SER A 68 5.23 -13.42 -7.91
CA SER A 68 3.87 -13.44 -7.37
C SER A 68 3.70 -12.46 -6.21
N LEU A 69 2.50 -11.87 -6.10
CA LEU A 69 2.12 -10.93 -5.06
C LEU A 69 0.65 -11.16 -4.70
N ARG A 70 0.32 -11.10 -3.40
CA ARG A 70 -1.06 -10.95 -2.96
C ARG A 70 -1.34 -9.48 -2.68
N LEU A 71 -2.42 -8.95 -3.23
CA LEU A 71 -2.70 -7.52 -3.18
C LEU A 71 -4.16 -7.23 -2.84
N VAL A 72 -4.34 -6.16 -2.07
CA VAL A 72 -5.60 -5.44 -1.90
C VAL A 72 -5.32 -3.98 -2.21
N VAL A 73 -6.24 -3.34 -2.93
CA VAL A 73 -6.20 -1.90 -3.20
C VAL A 73 -7.43 -1.26 -2.58
N ASN A 74 -7.22 -0.30 -1.69
CA ASN A 74 -8.29 0.51 -1.13
C ASN A 74 -8.15 1.96 -1.60
N SER A 75 -9.28 2.59 -1.89
CA SER A 75 -9.33 4.00 -2.26
C SER A 75 -10.41 4.73 -1.47
N ILE A 76 -10.09 5.96 -1.08
CA ILE A 76 -11.01 6.90 -0.44
C ILE A 76 -10.83 8.22 -1.16
N GLY A 77 -11.94 8.82 -1.61
CA GLY A 77 -11.88 10.05 -2.36
C GLY A 77 -13.25 10.71 -2.52
N PRO A 78 -13.29 11.91 -3.11
CA PRO A 78 -14.55 12.57 -3.39
C PRO A 78 -15.44 11.72 -4.33
N PRO A 79 -16.77 11.79 -4.16
CA PRO A 79 -17.48 12.59 -3.15
C PRO A 79 -17.58 11.91 -1.77
N TYR A 80 -17.10 10.67 -1.62
CA TYR A 80 -17.36 9.83 -0.45
C TYR A 80 -16.10 9.58 0.40
N TYR A 81 -15.64 10.62 1.10
CA TYR A 81 -14.47 10.56 2.01
C TYR A 81 -14.64 9.65 3.24
N ARG A 82 -15.78 8.96 3.36
CA ARG A 82 -16.09 8.03 4.46
C ARG A 82 -16.45 6.62 3.98
N SER A 83 -16.42 6.38 2.67
CA SER A 83 -16.57 5.03 2.13
C SER A 83 -15.23 4.58 1.56
N VAL A 84 -14.84 3.36 1.91
CA VAL A 84 -13.72 2.68 1.29
C VAL A 84 -14.25 1.97 0.06
N LEU A 85 -13.62 2.20 -1.09
CA LEU A 85 -13.77 1.34 -2.25
C LEU A 85 -12.59 0.38 -2.26
N SER A 86 -12.90 -0.92 -2.15
CA SER A 86 -11.91 -1.98 -2.10
C SER A 86 -11.90 -2.77 -3.39
N TRP A 87 -10.70 -3.20 -3.79
CA TRP A 87 -10.52 -4.25 -4.76
C TRP A 87 -9.59 -5.31 -4.17
N PRO A 88 -10.06 -6.57 -4.01
CA PRO A 88 -11.42 -7.07 -4.29
C PRO A 88 -12.54 -6.40 -3.46
N GLU A 89 -13.80 -6.46 -3.94
CA GLU A 89 -14.93 -5.74 -3.32
C GLU A 89 -15.43 -6.41 -2.02
N ASP A 90 -15.35 -7.73 -1.93
CA ASP A 90 -15.91 -8.54 -0.82
C ASP A 90 -14.85 -8.89 0.25
N LEU A 91 -14.06 -7.91 0.67
CA LEU A 91 -13.06 -8.10 1.74
C LEU A 91 -13.72 -8.09 3.11
N GLU A 92 -13.46 -9.13 3.90
CA GLU A 92 -13.90 -9.31 5.28
C GLU A 92 -12.69 -9.36 6.22
N ASP A 93 -11.82 -8.35 6.11
CA ASP A 93 -10.63 -8.20 6.95
C ASP A 93 -10.30 -6.73 7.22
N ASP A 94 -9.26 -6.48 8.01
CA ASP A 94 -8.89 -5.12 8.43
C ASP A 94 -8.29 -4.27 7.31
N CYS A 95 -8.02 -4.83 6.12
CA CYS A 95 -7.67 -4.01 4.96
C CYS A 95 -8.81 -3.05 4.57
N SER A 96 -10.06 -3.38 4.87
CA SER A 96 -11.24 -2.53 4.61
C SER A 96 -11.47 -1.45 5.69
N SER A 97 -10.66 -1.43 6.75
CA SER A 97 -10.82 -0.50 7.88
C SER A 97 -10.51 0.94 7.49
N LEU A 98 -11.52 1.81 7.61
CA LEU A 98 -11.37 3.25 7.38
C LEU A 98 -10.28 3.88 8.26
N ASP A 99 -10.18 3.43 9.51
CA ASP A 99 -9.20 3.94 10.47
C ASP A 99 -7.78 3.60 10.00
N MET A 100 -7.56 2.35 9.55
CA MET A 100 -6.27 1.90 9.04
C MET A 100 -5.88 2.64 7.75
N ILE A 101 -6.81 2.80 6.81
CA ILE A 101 -6.56 3.50 5.53
C ILE A 101 -6.26 4.99 5.75
N THR A 102 -6.85 5.60 6.78
CA THR A 102 -6.59 7.00 7.14
C THR A 102 -5.36 7.20 8.05
N GLY A 103 -4.66 6.11 8.38
CA GLY A 103 -3.35 6.13 9.05
C GLY A 103 -3.37 5.80 10.54
N SER A 104 -4.50 5.33 11.09
CA SER A 104 -4.57 4.79 12.46
C SER A 104 -4.24 3.30 12.43
N ILE A 105 -2.99 2.97 12.71
CA ILE A 105 -2.47 1.59 12.66
C ILE A 105 -2.78 0.88 13.99
N PRO A 106 -3.62 -0.16 14.00
CA PRO A 106 -3.96 -0.88 15.24
C PRO A 106 -2.80 -1.74 15.77
N GLU A 107 -2.81 -2.05 17.07
CA GLU A 107 -1.83 -2.98 17.67
C GLU A 107 -1.99 -4.42 17.18
N GLN A 108 -3.19 -4.76 16.70
CA GLN A 108 -3.51 -6.07 16.13
C GLN A 108 -4.36 -5.88 14.90
N ALA A 109 -4.11 -6.67 13.87
CA ALA A 109 -4.91 -6.72 12.66
C ALA A 109 -5.28 -8.16 12.30
N GLN A 110 -6.36 -8.30 11.55
CA GLN A 110 -6.77 -9.52 10.89
C GLN A 110 -6.65 -9.32 9.38
N PHE A 111 -5.87 -10.18 8.73
CA PHE A 111 -5.76 -10.25 7.28
C PHE A 111 -6.16 -11.63 6.79
N SER A 112 -7.08 -11.66 5.83
CA SER A 112 -7.61 -12.86 5.20
C SER A 112 -6.93 -13.04 3.85
N LEU A 113 -5.68 -13.50 3.86
CA LEU A 113 -4.81 -13.55 2.67
C LEU A 113 -5.44 -14.31 1.49
N GLU A 114 -6.36 -15.24 1.75
CA GLU A 114 -7.13 -15.99 0.76
C GLU A 114 -8.17 -15.16 0.00
N GLN A 115 -8.59 -14.02 0.54
CA GLN A 115 -9.50 -13.07 -0.12
C GLN A 115 -8.74 -12.07 -1.00
N TRP A 116 -7.42 -11.96 -0.85
CA TRP A 116 -6.59 -11.03 -1.60
C TRP A 116 -6.38 -11.54 -3.04
N ILE A 117 -6.29 -10.61 -4.00
CA ILE A 117 -6.00 -11.01 -5.38
C ILE A 117 -4.56 -11.52 -5.48
N THR A 118 -4.35 -12.63 -6.19
CA THR A 118 -3.00 -13.10 -6.51
C THR A 118 -2.63 -12.62 -7.90
N LEU A 119 -1.62 -11.75 -7.96
CA LEU A 119 -0.94 -11.37 -9.19
C LEU A 119 0.23 -12.34 -9.40
N SER A 120 0.41 -12.80 -10.63
CA SER A 120 1.53 -13.65 -11.02
C SER A 120 2.02 -13.27 -12.40
N ILE A 121 3.34 -13.17 -12.56
CA ILE A 121 4.00 -13.01 -13.84
C ILE A 121 4.53 -14.38 -14.25
N SER A 122 4.07 -14.89 -15.38
CA SER A 122 4.68 -16.08 -15.96
C SER A 122 6.06 -15.71 -16.50
N PRO A 123 7.12 -16.49 -16.23
CA PRO A 123 8.36 -16.31 -16.95
C PRO A 123 8.11 -16.60 -18.44
N ASP A 124 8.49 -15.66 -19.30
CA ASP A 124 8.51 -15.84 -20.77
C ASP A 124 9.49 -16.94 -21.21
#